data_AF-A0A699ZZM5-F1
#
_entry.id   AF-A0A699ZZM5-F1
#
_cell.length_a   1.000
_cell.length_b   1.000
_cell.length_c   1.000
_cell.angle_alpha   90.00
_cell.angle_beta   90.00
_cell.angle_gamma   90.00
#
_symmetry.space_group_name_H-M   'P 1'
#
loop_
_entity.id
_entity.type
_entity.pdbx_description
1 polymer ?
#
loop_
_entity_poly.entity_id
_entity_poly.type
_entity_poly.pdbx_seq_one_letter_code
_entity_poly.pdbx_strand_id
1 'polypeptide(L)'
;MMSNAITGKRWLHHTSLLWDYDVQRMALLQQPARTPAYRQGRDHTSFVTRLSQHEPPVPNARAAFVERVVAAVRQLPGFRVQEVGMEEAAAVLAQRPLCGTRIVDLDGL
;
A
#
# COMPACT_ATOMS: atom_id res chain seq x y z
N MET A 1 0.54 -0.12 5.30
CA MET A 1 -0.76 -0.80 5.52
C MET A 1 -0.86 -1.93 4.51
N MET A 2 -1.35 -3.10 4.90
CA MET A 2 -1.56 -4.24 3.99
C MET A 2 -3.06 -4.51 3.89
N SER A 3 -3.57 -4.62 2.67
CA SER A 3 -4.96 -4.99 2.39
C SER A 3 -5.01 -6.13 1.37
N ASN A 4 -6.01 -6.99 1.54
CA ASN A 4 -6.25 -8.15 0.70
C ASN A 4 -7.70 -8.09 0.20
N ALA A 5 -7.92 -8.41 -1.07
CA ALA A 5 -9.25 -8.57 -1.63
C ALA A 5 -9.33 -9.86 -2.46
N ILE A 6 -10.36 -10.68 -2.26
CA ILE A 6 -10.56 -11.96 -2.95
C ILE A 6 -11.89 -11.89 -3.71
N THR A 7 -11.85 -12.13 -5.02
CA THR A 7 -13.05 -12.18 -5.86
C THR A 7 -12.98 -13.40 -6.77
N GLY A 8 -13.87 -14.37 -6.56
CA GLY A 8 -13.87 -15.63 -7.30
C GLY A 8 -12.54 -16.38 -7.17
N LYS A 9 -11.84 -16.58 -8.28
CA LYS A 9 -10.50 -17.22 -8.33
C LYS A 9 -9.34 -16.22 -8.37
N ARG A 10 -9.58 -14.95 -8.02
CA ARG A 10 -8.58 -13.87 -8.08
C ARG A 10 -8.30 -13.36 -6.67
N TRP A 11 -7.03 -13.08 -6.40
CA TRP A 11 -6.56 -12.47 -5.16
C TRP A 11 -5.74 -11.23 -5.48
N LEU A 12 -6.07 -10.11 -4.83
CA LEU A 12 -5.31 -8.87 -4.87
C LEU A 12 -4.68 -8.66 -3.51
N HIS A 13 -3.35 -8.54 -3.52
CA HIS A 13 -2.57 -8.10 -2.37
C HIS A 13 -2.08 -6.67 -2.62
N HIS A 14 -2.52 -5.72 -1.81
CA HIS A 14 -2.05 -4.34 -1.86
C HIS A 14 -1.28 -4.03 -0.57
N THR A 15 -0.08 -3.45 -0.71
CA THR A 15 0.74 -3.03 0.42
C THR A 15 1.32 -1.65 0.18
N SER A 16 1.31 -0.82 1.22
CA SER A 16 1.96 0.50 1.20
C SER A 16 3.20 0.47 2.08
N LEU A 17 4.33 0.91 1.51
CA LEU A 17 5.61 1.10 2.18
C LEU A 17 5.85 2.58 2.44
N LEU A 18 6.20 2.94 3.68
CA LEU A 18 6.42 4.32 4.08
C LEU A 18 7.86 4.73 3.79
N TRP A 19 8.10 5.38 2.65
CA TRP A 19 9.46 5.78 2.24
C TRP A 19 10.06 6.83 3.19
N ASP A 20 9.51 8.04 3.19
CA ASP A 20 10.02 9.18 3.96
C ASP A 20 8.84 10.04 4.41
N TYR A 21 8.06 9.54 5.37
CA TYR A 21 6.86 10.23 5.84
C TYR A 21 7.19 11.37 6.81
N ASP A 22 6.33 12.37 6.85
CA ASP A 22 6.40 13.45 7.83
C ASP A 22 5.82 12.99 9.18
N VAL A 23 6.67 12.98 10.21
CA VAL A 23 6.30 12.57 11.56
C VAL A 23 5.27 13.52 12.17
N GLN A 24 5.32 14.82 11.87
CA GLN A 24 4.36 15.77 12.40
C GLN A 24 2.95 15.49 11.86
N ARG A 25 2.84 15.07 10.59
CA ARG A 25 1.56 14.68 9.98
C ARG A 25 1.01 13.37 10.51
N MET A 26 1.82 12.52 11.14
CA MET A 26 1.32 11.29 11.78
C MET A 26 0.45 11.59 12.99
N ALA A 27 0.58 12.77 13.61
CA ALA A 27 -0.31 13.20 14.70
C ALA A 27 -1.75 13.46 14.23
N LEU A 28 -1.98 13.61 12.92
CA LEU A 28 -3.32 13.78 12.35
C LEU A 28 -4.13 12.48 12.32
N LEU A 29 -3.47 11.32 12.48
CA LEU A 29 -4.13 10.03 12.47
C LEU A 29 -4.87 9.82 13.79
N GLN A 30 -6.19 9.67 13.70
CA GLN A 30 -7.03 9.43 14.86
C GLN A 30 -6.79 8.03 15.45
N GLN A 31 -6.73 7.95 16.77
CA GLN A 31 -6.74 6.67 17.47
C GLN A 31 -8.19 6.14 17.52
N PRO A 32 -8.42 4.86 17.19
CA PRO A 32 -9.74 4.28 17.34
C PRO A 32 -10.12 4.19 18.83
N ALA A 33 -11.39 4.42 19.13
CA ALA A 33 -11.93 4.37 20.50
C ALA A 33 -11.66 3.01 21.20
N ARG A 34 -11.61 1.93 20.42
CA ARG A 34 -11.17 0.60 20.88
C ARG A 34 -9.74 0.37 20.42
N THR A 35 -8.79 0.60 21.31
CA THR A 35 -7.37 0.37 21.06
C THR A 35 -6.90 -0.94 21.71
N PRO A 36 -6.09 -1.77 21.01
CA PRO A 36 -5.54 -2.99 21.61
C PRO A 36 -4.70 -2.71 22.86
N ALA A 37 -4.71 -3.61 23.85
CA ALA A 37 -3.99 -3.42 25.11
C ALA A 37 -2.48 -3.15 24.92
N TYR A 38 -1.86 -3.74 23.89
CA TYR A 38 -0.44 -3.52 23.59
C TYR A 38 -0.12 -2.09 23.13
N ARG A 39 -1.13 -1.31 22.68
CA ARG A 39 -0.90 0.06 22.23
C ARG A 39 -0.47 0.94 23.39
N GLN A 40 -1.05 0.77 24.58
CA GLN A 40 -0.70 1.51 25.81
C GLN A 40 -0.51 3.04 25.58
N GLY A 41 -1.26 3.64 24.66
CA GLY A 41 -1.13 5.06 24.32
C GLY A 41 0.18 5.45 23.60
N ARG A 42 1.00 4.51 23.13
CA ARG A 42 2.23 4.79 22.38
C ARG A 42 1.91 5.48 21.05
N ASP A 43 2.82 6.39 20.67
CA ASP A 43 2.75 7.12 19.41
C ASP A 43 2.88 6.19 18.19
N HIS A 44 2.57 6.74 17.01
CA HIS A 44 2.71 5.99 15.76
C HIS A 44 4.17 5.61 15.45
N THR A 45 5.13 6.48 15.82
CA THR A 45 6.57 6.28 15.61
C THR A 45 7.16 5.12 16.39
N SER A 46 6.49 4.66 17.44
CA SER A 46 6.85 3.43 18.17
C SER A 46 6.64 2.15 17.35
N PHE A 47 5.94 2.23 16.21
CA PHE A 47 5.58 1.07 15.38
C PHE A 47 6.00 1.19 13.92
N VAL A 48 6.20 2.41 13.42
CA VAL A 48 6.59 2.65 12.03
C VAL A 48 7.93 3.39 11.97
N THR A 49 8.68 3.11 10.92
CA THR A 49 9.94 3.79 10.60
C THR A 49 9.89 4.31 9.17
N ARG A 50 10.69 5.34 8.88
CA ARG A 50 10.92 5.76 7.50
C ARG A 50 11.83 4.73 6.85
N LEU A 51 11.40 4.15 5.75
CA LEU A 51 12.18 3.14 5.04
C LEU A 51 13.48 3.74 4.49
N SER A 52 13.47 5.02 4.12
CA SER A 52 14.64 5.77 3.67
C SER A 52 15.82 5.73 4.65
N GLN A 53 15.56 5.61 5.96
CA GLN A 53 16.59 5.56 6.99
C GLN A 53 17.35 4.22 7.04
N HIS A 54 16.81 3.19 6.41
CA HIS A 54 17.39 1.85 6.34
C HIS A 54 17.97 1.52 4.97
N GLU A 55 17.91 2.49 4.04
CA GLU A 55 18.31 2.33 2.66
C GLU A 55 19.65 3.04 2.40
N PRO A 56 20.54 2.46 1.56
CA PRO A 56 21.81 3.11 1.23
C PRO A 56 21.58 4.51 0.62
N PRO A 57 22.40 5.51 0.99
CA PRO A 57 22.27 6.87 0.47
C PRO A 57 22.84 6.94 -0.95
N VAL A 58 22.07 6.44 -1.92
CA VAL A 58 22.41 6.49 -3.34
C VAL A 58 21.48 7.47 -4.07
N PRO A 59 21.93 8.10 -5.18
CA PRO A 59 21.04 8.84 -6.05
C PRO A 59 19.85 7.96 -6.44
N ASN A 60 18.64 8.52 -6.38
CA ASN A 60 17.40 7.82 -6.70
C ASN A 60 17.17 6.53 -5.88
N ALA A 61 17.58 6.50 -4.60
CA ALA A 61 17.43 5.35 -3.69
C ALA A 61 16.02 4.73 -3.69
N ARG A 62 14.96 5.54 -3.78
CA ARG A 62 13.58 5.05 -3.86
C ARG A 62 13.33 4.19 -5.11
N ALA A 63 13.80 4.65 -6.27
CA ALA A 63 13.66 3.91 -7.52
C ALA A 63 14.51 2.63 -7.47
N ALA A 64 15.75 2.74 -6.99
CA ALA A 64 16.63 1.58 -6.80
C ALA A 64 16.00 0.52 -5.86
N PHE A 65 15.33 0.95 -4.79
CA PHE A 65 14.58 0.06 -3.91
C PHE A 65 13.46 -0.67 -4.64
N VAL A 66 12.62 0.05 -5.40
CA VAL A 66 11.52 -0.54 -6.18
C VAL A 66 12.05 -1.57 -7.18
N GLU A 67 13.12 -1.26 -7.91
CA GLU A 67 13.75 -2.20 -8.85
C GLU A 67 14.21 -3.47 -8.17
N ARG A 68 14.83 -3.37 -6.97
CA ARG A 68 15.24 -4.56 -6.21
C ARG A 68 14.05 -5.40 -5.76
N VAL A 69 12.94 -4.78 -5.32
CA VAL A 69 11.71 -5.51 -4.97
C VAL A 69 11.17 -6.25 -6.19
N VAL A 70 11.07 -5.58 -7.34
CA VAL A 70 10.60 -6.19 -8.60
C VAL A 70 11.51 -7.34 -9.02
N ALA A 71 12.83 -7.16 -8.95
CA ALA A 71 13.82 -8.20 -9.26
C ALA A 71 13.69 -9.41 -8.33
N ALA A 72 13.51 -9.20 -7.02
CA ALA A 72 13.30 -10.27 -6.06
C ALA A 72 12.01 -11.06 -6.35
N VAL A 73 10.90 -10.37 -6.65
CA VAL A 73 9.62 -11.03 -7.00
C VAL A 73 9.76 -11.83 -8.30
N ARG A 74 10.49 -11.33 -9.30
CA ARG A 74 10.76 -12.06 -10.55
C ARG A 74 11.51 -13.38 -10.34
N GLN A 75 12.28 -13.50 -9.26
CA GLN A 75 13.03 -14.72 -8.93
C GLN A 75 12.18 -15.74 -8.16
N LEU A 76 11.00 -15.37 -7.65
CA LEU A 76 10.15 -16.28 -6.90
C LEU A 76 9.43 -17.26 -7.85
N PRO A 77 9.44 -18.57 -7.57
CA PRO A 77 8.70 -19.53 -8.36
C PRO A 77 7.19 -19.30 -8.24
N GLY A 78 6.46 -19.45 -9.35
CA GLY A 78 5.00 -19.30 -9.38
C GLY A 78 4.50 -17.86 -9.52
N PHE A 79 5.40 -16.87 -9.57
CA PHE A 79 5.04 -15.48 -9.85
C PHE A 79 5.47 -15.07 -11.26
N ARG A 80 4.56 -14.40 -11.98
CA ARG A 80 4.87 -13.70 -13.23
C ARG A 80 4.71 -12.22 -12.98
N VAL A 81 5.79 -11.46 -13.15
CA VAL A 81 5.75 -10.00 -13.01
C VAL A 81 5.44 -9.37 -14.36
N GLN A 82 4.43 -8.52 -14.39
CA GLN A 82 4.07 -7.70 -15.54
C GLN A 82 3.99 -6.24 -15.10
N GLU A 83 4.62 -5.37 -15.87
CA GLU A 83 4.45 -3.93 -15.73
C GLU A 83 3.21 -3.51 -16.51
N VAL A 84 2.35 -2.72 -15.90
CA VAL A 84 1.09 -2.27 -16.48
C VAL A 84 1.05 -0.76 -16.35
N GLY A 85 0.96 -0.08 -17.49
CA GLY A 85 0.85 1.37 -17.53
C GLY A 85 -0.49 1.88 -17.00
N MET A 86 -0.56 3.17 -16.67
CA MET A 86 -1.80 3.75 -16.15
C MET A 86 -2.93 3.78 -17.18
N GLU A 87 -2.58 3.92 -18.46
CA GLU A 87 -3.54 3.89 -19.57
C GLU A 87 -4.20 2.50 -19.70
N GLU A 88 -3.40 1.43 -19.60
CA GLU A 88 -3.89 0.06 -19.62
C GLU A 88 -4.80 -0.23 -18.42
N ALA A 89 -4.41 0.23 -17.22
CA ALA A 89 -5.22 0.10 -16.02
C ALA A 89 -6.55 0.87 -16.15
N ALA A 90 -6.52 2.09 -16.71
CA ALA A 90 -7.71 2.89 -16.95
C ALA A 90 -8.66 2.25 -17.97
N ALA A 91 -8.14 1.65 -19.04
CA ALA A 91 -8.93 0.94 -20.04
C ALA A 91 -9.69 -0.25 -19.44
N VAL A 92 -9.15 -0.92 -18.42
CA VAL A 92 -9.84 -1.98 -17.68
C VAL A 92 -10.98 -1.43 -16.82
N LEU A 93 -10.83 -0.24 -16.22
CA LEU A 93 -11.88 0.42 -15.45
C LEU A 93 -13.07 0.85 -16.33
N ALA A 94 -12.83 1.15 -17.61
CA ALA A 94 -13.88 1.47 -18.58
C ALA A 94 -14.72 0.25 -19.00
N GLN A 95 -14.25 -0.97 -18.72
CA GLN A 95 -15.02 -2.19 -18.95
C GLN A 95 -16.00 -2.41 -17.80
N ARG A 96 -17.13 -3.11 -18.06
CA ARG A 96 -18.16 -3.38 -17.04
C ARG A 96 -17.51 -3.94 -15.76
N PRO A 97 -17.57 -3.23 -14.61
CA PRO A 97 -17.00 -3.74 -13.38
C PRO A 97 -17.74 -5.02 -12.98
N LEU A 98 -16.99 -6.01 -12.49
CA LEU A 98 -17.59 -7.13 -11.74
C LEU A 98 -18.20 -6.52 -10.48
N CYS A 99 -19.51 -6.25 -10.52
CA CYS A 99 -20.26 -5.62 -9.45
C CYS A 99 -19.99 -6.31 -8.10
N GLY A 100 -19.34 -5.56 -7.20
CA GLY A 100 -19.16 -5.89 -5.80
C GLY A 100 -18.96 -4.64 -4.95
N THR A 101 -18.43 -3.56 -5.53
CA THR A 101 -18.33 -2.26 -4.88
C THR A 101 -19.64 -1.50 -5.07
N ARG A 102 -20.45 -1.34 -4.02
CA ARG A 102 -21.52 -0.33 -4.01
C ARG A 102 -20.85 1.04 -4.06
N ILE A 103 -21.25 1.87 -5.00
CA ILE A 103 -20.98 3.31 -4.94
C ILE A 103 -21.81 3.83 -3.76
N VAL A 104 -21.14 4.40 -2.76
CA VAL A 104 -21.81 5.14 -1.70
C VAL A 104 -21.93 6.57 -2.21
N ASP A 105 -23.16 7.00 -2.44
CA ASP A 105 -23.46 8.38 -2.80
C ASP A 105 -23.24 9.26 -1.55
N LEU A 106 -22.46 10.33 -1.70
CA LEU A 106 -22.13 11.26 -0.61
C LEU A 106 -23.04 12.50 -0.60
N ASP A 107 -24.02 12.58 -1.50
CA ASP A 107 -24.92 13.73 -1.64
C ASP A 107 -26.02 13.80 -0.56
N GLY A 108 -25.81 13.18 0.60
CA GLY A 108 -26.77 13.14 1.71
C GLY A 108 -26.16 13.08 3.12
N LEU A 109 -24.89 13.44 3.28
CA LEU A 109 -24.25 13.65 4.59
C LEU A 109 -24.21 15.14 4.97
#